data_AF-A0AAE4JXN5-F1
#
_entry.id   AF-A0AAE4JXN5-F1
#
_cell.length_a   1.000
_cell.length_b   1.000
_cell.length_c   1.000
_cell.angle_alpha   90.00
_cell.angle_beta   90.00
_cell.angle_gamma   90.00
#
_symmetry.space_group_name_H-M   'P 1'
#
loop_
_entity.id
_entity.type
_entity.pdbx_description
1 polymer ?
#
loop_
_entity_poly.entity_id
_entity_poly.type
_entity_poly.pdbx_seq_one_letter_code
_entity_poly.pdbx_strand_id
1 'polypeptide(L)' 'MFAPLVLLVRSWMGTKEFNRFRGQAIALHAQLISRVCDRLGLDRNYRQNMIRLARDNGKRLGLLA' A
#
# COMPACT_ATOMS: atom_id res chain seq x y z
N MET A 1 -14.37 0.81 5.53
CA MET A 1 -15.24 -0.17 4.84
C MET A 1 -14.78 -0.37 3.40
N PHE A 2 -13.61 -0.99 3.18
CA PHE A 2 -13.05 -1.30 1.85
C PHE A 2 -13.01 -2.81 1.55
N ALA A 3 -13.24 -3.64 2.57
CA ALA A 3 -13.23 -5.09 2.49
C ALA A 3 -14.16 -5.69 1.40
N PRO A 4 -15.38 -5.17 1.15
CA PRO A 4 -16.26 -5.76 0.14
C PRO A 4 -15.73 -5.57 -1.29
N LEU A 5 -15.18 -4.38 -1.57
CA LEU A 5 -14.61 -4.04 -2.88
C LEU A 5 -13.36 -4.89 -3.17
N VAL A 6 -12.52 -5.07 -2.15
CA VAL A 6 -11.28 -5.85 -2.25
C VAL A 6 -11.59 -7.34 -2.41
N LEU A 7 -12.64 -7.85 -1.76
CA LEU A 7 -13.13 -9.21 -1.93
C LEU A 7 -13.72 -9.45 -3.33
N LEU A 8 -14.49 -8.50 -3.87
CA LEU A 8 -15.04 -8.56 -5.23
C LEU A 8 -13.94 -8.53 -6.30
N VAL A 9 -12.95 -7.64 -6.17
CA VAL A 9 -11.82 -7.58 -7.11
C VAL A 9 -10.98 -8.87 -7.01
N ARG A 10 -10.81 -9.43 -5.81
CA ARG A 10 -10.10 -10.70 -5.60
C ARG A 10 -10.84 -11.90 -6.20
N SER A 11 -12.17 -11.95 -6.10
CA SER A 11 -12.97 -13.05 -6.66
C SER A 11 -13.02 -12.99 -8.19
N TRP A 12 -12.96 -11.80 -8.77
CA TRP A 12 -13.00 -11.61 -10.22
C TRP A 12 -11.64 -11.81 -10.91
N MET A 13 -10.53 -11.43 -10.26
CA MET A 13 -9.19 -11.45 -10.85
C MET A 13 -8.38 -12.73 -10.54
N GLY A 14 -8.80 -13.51 -9.55
CA GLY A 14 -8.07 -14.69 -9.08
C GLY A 14 -6.91 -14.35 -8.12
N THR A 15 -6.57 -15.28 -7.24
CA THR A 15 -5.61 -15.06 -6.12
C THR A 15 -4.18 -14.76 -6.56
N LYS A 16 -3.70 -15.36 -7.66
CA LYS A 16 -2.34 -15.15 -8.19
C LYS A 16 -2.15 -13.73 -8.74
N GLU A 17 -3.04 -13.31 -9.63
CA GLU A 17 -2.98 -11.97 -10.24
C GLU A 17 -3.23 -10.88 -9.20
N PHE A 18 -4.16 -11.11 -8.27
CA PHE A 18 -4.42 -10.19 -7.16
C PHE A 18 -3.18 -9.99 -6.27
N ASN A 19 -2.45 -11.05 -5.93
CA ASN A 19 -1.23 -10.94 -5.14
C ASN A 19 -0.10 -10.22 -5.90
N ARG A 20 0.02 -10.45 -7.21
CA ARG A 20 0.97 -9.72 -8.06
C ARG A 20 0.63 -8.23 -8.12
N PHE A 21 -0.64 -7.91 -8.38
CA PHE A 21 -1.15 -6.55 -8.42
C PHE A 21 -0.97 -5.84 -7.07
N ARG A 22 -1.24 -6.51 -5.95
CA ARG A 22 -0.97 -6.00 -4.60
C ARG A 22 0.50 -5.66 -4.39
N GLY A 23 1.41 -6.55 -4.77
CA GLY A 23 2.84 -6.30 -4.65
C GLY A 23 3.29 -5.06 -5.44
N GLN A 24 2.82 -4.94 -6.68
CA GLN A 24 3.10 -3.78 -7.53
C GLN A 24 2.50 -2.49 -6.98
N ALA A 25 1.25 -2.52 -6.50
CA ALA A 25 0.57 -1.38 -5.92
C ALA A 25 1.28 -0.89 -4.64
N ILE A 26 1.71 -1.80 -3.76
CA ILE A 26 2.46 -1.47 -2.54
C ILE A 26 3.81 -0.84 -2.89
N ALA A 27 4.53 -1.41 -3.87
CA ALA A 27 5.80 -0.87 -4.33
C ALA A 27 5.65 0.55 -4.91
N LEU A 28 4.64 0.76 -5.77
CA LEU A 28 4.33 2.06 -6.33
C LEU A 28 3.97 3.09 -5.25
N HIS A 29 3.18 2.68 -4.25
CA HIS A 29 2.77 3.55 -3.16
C HIS A 29 3.98 3.99 -2.29
N ALA A 30 4.89 3.06 -1.99
CA ALA A 30 6.13 3.37 -1.27
C ALA A 30 7.06 4.32 -2.06
N GLN A 31 7.12 4.17 -3.39
CA GLN A 31 7.84 5.10 -4.26
C GLN A 31 7.19 6.49 -4.28
N LEU A 32 5.85 6.56 -4.30
CA LEU A 32 5.13 7.82 -4.26
C LEU A 32 5.40 8.57 -2.95
N ILE A 33 5.35 7.87 -1.80
CA ILE A 33 5.72 8.44 -0.49
C ILE A 33 7.16 8.98 -0.54
N SER A 34 8.08 8.22 -1.12
CA SER A 34 9.48 8.66 -1.24
C SER A 34 9.60 9.94 -2.09
N ARG A 35 8.95 10.00 -3.26
CA ARG A 35 8.96 11.17 -4.14
C ARG A 35 8.31 12.40 -3.50
N VAL A 36 7.25 12.21 -2.71
CA VAL A 36 6.61 13.29 -1.96
C VAL A 36 7.56 13.81 -0.88
N CYS A 37 8.21 12.92 -0.12
CA CYS A 37 9.23 13.31 0.85
C CYS A 37 10.40 14.05 0.21
N ASP A 38 10.90 13.58 -0.94
CA ASP A 38 12.02 14.20 -1.65
C ASP A 38 11.65 15.60 -2.16
N ARG A 39 10.43 15.79 -2.69
CA ARG A 39 9.95 17.13 -3.13
C ARG A 39 9.75 18.11 -1.99
N LEU A 40 9.42 17.62 -0.81
CA LEU A 40 9.19 18.44 0.38
C LEU A 40 10.46 18.61 1.22
N GLY A 41 11.59 18.02 0.82
CA GLY A 41 12.85 18.06 1.58
C GLY A 41 12.76 17.36 2.95
N LEU A 42 11.88 16.37 3.09
CA LEU A 42 11.63 15.70 4.37
C LEU A 42 12.71 14.66 4.68
N ASP A 43 13.11 14.61 5.95
CA ASP A 43 14.14 13.69 6.44
C ASP A 43 13.76 12.20 6.27
N ARG A 44 14.79 11.35 6.18
CA ARG A 44 14.66 9.90 6.02
C ARG A 44 13.81 9.26 7.13
N ASN A 45 13.85 9.78 8.36
CA ASN A 45 13.02 9.27 9.46
C ASN A 45 11.53 9.52 9.21
N TYR A 46 11.19 10.68 8.66
CA TYR A 46 9.81 11.04 8.32
C TYR A 46 9.25 10.11 7.24
N ARG A 47 10.05 9.89 6.19
CA ARG A 47 9.72 8.94 5.11
C ARG A 47 9.50 7.52 5.64
N GLN A 48 10.38 7.03 6.52
CA GLN A 48 10.25 5.69 7.10
C GLN A 48 8.99 5.57 7.99
N ASN A 49 8.66 6.62 8.76
CA ASN A 49 7.45 6.65 9.57
C ASN A 49 6.18 6.67 8.72
N MET A 50 6.16 7.42 7.61
CA MET A 50 5.02 7.38 6.68
C MET A 50 4.82 6.01 6.05
N ILE A 51 5.90 5.31 5.68
CA ILE A 51 5.83 3.94 5.16
C ILE A 51 5.29 2.98 6.23
N ARG A 52 5.72 3.12 7.49
CA ARG A 52 5.19 2.32 8.62
C ARG A 52 3.70 2.58 8.85
N LEU A 53 3.28 3.84 8.87
CA LEU A 53 1.87 4.22 9.01
C LEU A 53 1.02 3.66 7.87
N ALA A 54 1.49 3.74 6.63
CA ALA A 54 0.80 3.16 5.49
C ALA A 54 0.67 1.62 5.61
N ARG A 55 1.72 0.94 6.08
CA ARG A 55 1.70 -0.51 6.35
C ARG A 55 0.72 -0.87 7.46
N ASP A 56 0.75 -0.17 8.58
CA ASP A 56 -0.11 -0.46 9.74
C ASP A 56 -1.58 -0.15 9.45
N ASN A 57 -1.85 0.91 8.70
CA ASN A 57 -3.19 1.17 8.16
C ASN A 57 -3.64 0.06 7.23
N GLY A 58 -2.79 -0.41 6.32
CA GLY A 58 -3.13 -1.51 5.43
C GLY A 58 -3.39 -2.83 6.18
N LYS A 59 -2.68 -3.11 7.28
CA LYS A 59 -2.98 -4.24 8.18
C LYS A 59 -4.32 -4.05 8.88
N ARG A 60 -4.55 -2.88 9.48
CA ARG A 60 -5.79 -2.55 10.20
C ARG A 60 -7.02 -2.58 9.30
N LEU A 61 -6.85 -2.27 8.00
CA LEU A 61 -7.91 -2.31 6.99
C LEU A 61 -8.07 -3.68 6.31
N GLY A 62 -7.25 -4.69 6.63
CA GLY A 62 -7.30 -6.02 6.03
C GLY A 62 -6.79 -6.10 4.58
N LEU A 63 -6.10 -5.06 4.10
CA LEU A 63 -5.47 -4.99 2.76
C LEU A 63 -4.10 -5.67 2.74
N LEU A 64 -3.47 -5.78 3.91
CA LEU A 64 -2.27 -6.55 4.21
C LEU A 64 -2.67 -7.70 5.14
N ALA A 65 -3.25 -8.74 4.55
CA ALA A 65 -3.25 -10.09 5.10
C ALA A 65 -1.88 -10.73 4.83
#